data_AF-A0A1S7LMH8-F1
#
_entry.id   AF-A0A1S7LMH8-F1
#
_cell.length_a   1.000
_cell.length_b   1.000
_cell.length_c   1.000
_cell.angle_alpha   90.00
_cell.angle_beta   90.00
_cell.angle_gamma   90.00
#
_symmetry.space_group_name_H-M   'P 1'
#
loop_
_entity.id
_entity.type
_entity.pdbx_description
1 polymer ?
#
loop_
_entity_poly.entity_id
_entity_poly.type
_entity_poly.pdbx_seq_one_letter_code
_entity_poly.pdbx_strand_id
1 'polypeptide(L)'
;MIKRTLHTVVAAVSTLLCLQASADQSNDEEKSLQNWAVYYADKAKIADFDAYGMLVLDSVYHPNIAQLIEQDKQLLGYLSLGEVEQHRHYFEEVKKEGLLLQENQYWKGSFMVDVRNPKWTKRVVEDLIPEILRQGFQGLFIDTLDNPPHLEQTNPSKFAGMGMAAANLIKAIRLNYPHIPLMVNRGYPILPDICNDIDMVLGESVYAQYDFDKKTYRLVEEKLYRQQVKILTDLKKCNPKLKIYSLDYWNPEDTKGIAKIYKEQQRNGFYPYVATITLDQLVPRP
;
A
#
# COMPACT_ATOMS: atom_id res chain seq x y z
N MET A 1 -30.41 15.57 55.61
CA MET A 1 -30.45 15.00 54.24
C MET A 1 -30.10 16.11 53.26
N ILE A 2 -29.52 15.80 52.08
CA ILE A 2 -29.02 16.71 51.02
C ILE A 2 -27.54 17.11 51.17
N LYS A 3 -26.62 16.20 50.81
CA LYS A 3 -25.25 16.57 50.36
C LYS A 3 -24.50 15.49 49.55
N ARG A 4 -25.19 14.52 48.94
CA ARG A 4 -24.54 13.41 48.21
C ARG A 4 -24.83 13.31 46.70
N THR A 5 -25.56 14.25 46.11
CA THR A 5 -26.05 14.08 44.72
C THR A 5 -25.28 14.88 43.66
N LEU A 6 -24.31 15.73 44.03
CA LEU A 6 -23.64 16.62 43.06
C LEU A 6 -22.34 16.06 42.46
N HIS A 7 -21.67 15.11 43.10
CA HIS A 7 -20.39 14.57 42.61
C HIS A 7 -20.56 13.50 41.52
N THR A 8 -21.67 12.77 41.50
CA THR A 8 -21.91 11.68 40.52
C THR A 8 -22.33 12.21 39.15
N VAL A 9 -23.00 13.37 39.09
CA VAL A 9 -23.47 13.96 37.83
C VAL A 9 -22.32 14.61 37.06
N VAL A 10 -21.38 15.28 37.74
CA VAL A 10 -20.22 15.91 37.09
C VAL A 10 -19.29 14.85 36.48
N ALA A 11 -19.02 13.75 37.19
CA ALA A 11 -18.20 12.66 36.67
C ALA A 11 -18.83 11.97 35.44
N ALA A 12 -20.16 11.75 35.45
CA ALA A 12 -20.85 11.16 34.32
C ALA A 12 -20.86 12.06 33.07
N VAL A 13 -21.04 13.38 33.25
CA VAL A 13 -21.01 14.36 32.15
C VAL A 13 -19.60 14.52 31.59
N SER A 14 -18.56 14.58 32.44
CA SER A 14 -17.16 14.63 31.99
C SER A 14 -16.72 13.36 31.25
N THR A 15 -17.17 12.19 31.70
CA THR A 15 -16.85 10.91 31.01
C THR A 15 -17.54 10.83 29.66
N LEU A 16 -18.80 11.30 29.56
CA LEU A 16 -19.56 11.32 28.30
C LEU A 16 -18.97 12.32 27.29
N LEU A 17 -18.52 13.49 27.75
CA LEU A 17 -17.82 14.49 26.92
C LEU A 17 -16.47 13.97 26.41
N CYS A 18 -15.68 13.29 27.24
CA CYS A 18 -14.43 12.67 26.81
C CYS A 18 -14.65 11.53 25.80
N LEU A 19 -15.69 10.72 25.99
CA LEU A 19 -16.05 9.64 25.05
C LEU A 19 -16.52 10.19 23.70
N GLN A 20 -17.30 11.28 23.68
CA GLN A 20 -17.73 11.93 22.45
C GLN A 20 -16.57 12.63 21.72
N ALA A 21 -15.71 13.35 22.43
CA ALA A 21 -14.52 13.98 21.83
C ALA A 21 -13.54 12.94 21.26
N SER A 22 -13.35 11.81 21.94
CA SER A 22 -12.52 10.70 21.45
C SER A 22 -13.13 10.02 20.23
N ALA A 23 -14.46 9.89 20.19
CA ALA A 23 -15.18 9.32 19.05
C ALA A 23 -15.11 10.25 17.82
N ASP A 24 -15.30 11.55 17.99
CA ASP A 24 -15.18 12.53 16.90
C ASP A 24 -13.75 12.63 16.37
N GLN A 25 -12.73 12.65 17.25
CA GLN A 25 -11.32 12.58 16.83
C GLN A 25 -11.02 11.29 16.04
N SER A 26 -11.49 10.14 16.52
CA SER A 26 -11.27 8.86 15.82
C SER A 26 -11.94 8.82 14.44
N ASN A 27 -13.08 9.50 14.27
CA ASN A 27 -13.84 9.54 13.02
C ASN A 27 -13.23 10.52 12.02
N ASP A 28 -12.64 11.62 12.50
CA ASP A 28 -11.91 12.59 11.68
C ASP A 28 -10.52 12.08 11.27
N GLU A 29 -9.81 11.37 12.16
CA GLU A 29 -8.59 10.63 11.81
C GLU A 29 -8.90 9.51 10.81
N GLU A 30 -9.96 8.74 11.02
CA GLU A 30 -10.33 7.69 10.08
C GLU A 30 -10.70 8.25 8.71
N LYS A 31 -11.38 9.41 8.65
CA LYS A 31 -11.68 10.15 7.40
C LYS A 31 -10.45 10.73 6.73
N SER A 32 -9.50 11.30 7.49
CA SER A 32 -8.28 11.88 6.93
C SER A 32 -7.42 10.80 6.25
N LEU A 33 -7.33 9.61 6.85
CA LEU A 33 -6.64 8.45 6.28
C LEU A 33 -7.33 7.83 5.05
N GLN A 34 -8.58 8.20 4.75
CA GLN A 34 -9.26 7.83 3.50
C GLN A 34 -8.79 8.68 2.32
N ASN A 35 -8.25 9.86 2.59
CA ASN A 35 -7.58 10.68 1.59
C ASN A 35 -6.11 10.26 1.56
N TRP A 36 -5.75 9.53 0.53
CA TRP A 36 -4.40 9.01 0.38
C TRP A 36 -3.86 9.27 -1.01
N ALA A 37 -2.54 9.25 -1.14
CA ALA A 37 -1.86 9.40 -2.42
C ALA A 37 -0.62 8.49 -2.51
N VAL A 38 -0.25 8.18 -3.75
CA VAL A 38 1.05 7.59 -4.10
C VAL A 38 1.87 8.64 -4.83
N TYR A 39 3.14 8.80 -4.44
CA TYR A 39 4.05 9.77 -5.05
C TYR A 39 5.51 9.27 -5.02
N TYR A 40 6.08 9.00 -6.20
CA TYR A 40 7.44 8.44 -6.39
C TYR A 40 8.39 9.44 -7.04
N ALA A 41 8.45 10.65 -6.46
CA ALA A 41 9.39 11.70 -6.84
C ALA A 41 9.72 12.60 -5.64
N ASP A 42 10.57 13.61 -5.85
CA ASP A 42 11.09 14.50 -4.81
C ASP A 42 10.81 16.00 -5.08
N LYS A 43 9.93 16.30 -6.05
CA LYS A 43 9.74 17.66 -6.58
C LYS A 43 8.55 18.41 -6.01
N ALA A 44 7.54 17.71 -5.49
CA ALA A 44 6.35 18.31 -4.92
C ALA A 44 6.66 19.08 -3.64
N LYS A 45 5.95 20.18 -3.41
CA LYS A 45 6.08 20.98 -2.19
C LYS A 45 5.29 20.32 -1.08
N ILE A 46 5.70 20.52 0.17
CA ILE A 46 5.00 20.00 1.35
C ILE A 46 3.51 20.39 1.35
N ALA A 47 3.19 21.64 0.99
CA ALA A 47 1.81 22.14 0.92
C ALA A 47 0.94 21.40 -0.13
N ASP A 48 1.53 20.76 -1.14
CA ASP A 48 0.77 20.00 -2.14
C ASP A 48 0.15 18.73 -1.51
N PHE A 49 0.66 18.30 -0.34
CA PHE A 49 0.19 17.12 0.39
C PHE A 49 -0.88 17.42 1.45
N ASP A 50 -1.28 18.68 1.64
CA ASP A 50 -2.18 19.11 2.73
C ASP A 50 -3.50 18.33 2.75
N ALA A 51 -4.05 17.99 1.58
CA ALA A 51 -5.34 17.30 1.44
C ALA A 51 -5.33 15.80 1.80
N TYR A 52 -4.15 15.19 1.96
CA TYR A 52 -3.99 13.75 2.16
C TYR A 52 -3.59 13.44 3.61
N GLY A 53 -4.21 12.44 4.23
CA GLY A 53 -3.82 11.95 5.56
C GLY A 53 -2.79 10.83 5.51
N MET A 54 -2.76 10.05 4.42
CA MET A 54 -1.79 8.96 4.23
C MET A 54 -1.04 9.10 2.89
N LEU A 55 0.28 8.90 2.90
CA LEU A 55 1.12 8.97 1.71
C LEU A 55 1.93 7.68 1.56
N VAL A 56 1.89 7.11 0.37
CA VAL A 56 2.82 6.09 -0.09
C VAL A 56 3.91 6.77 -0.90
N LEU A 57 5.15 6.71 -0.43
CA LEU A 57 6.29 7.39 -1.06
C LEU A 57 7.38 6.38 -1.41
N ASP A 58 8.21 6.70 -2.40
CA ASP A 58 9.43 5.91 -2.64
C ASP A 58 10.34 6.02 -1.40
N SER A 59 11.10 4.97 -1.10
CA SER A 59 11.98 4.92 0.08
C SER A 59 13.34 5.61 -0.11
N VAL A 60 13.58 6.18 -1.30
CA VAL A 60 14.81 6.91 -1.67
C VAL A 60 14.47 8.30 -2.23
N TYR A 61 13.54 8.40 -3.17
CA TYR A 61 13.15 9.64 -3.84
C TYR A 61 11.81 10.14 -3.30
N HIS A 62 11.87 10.96 -2.25
CA HIS A 62 10.68 11.48 -1.59
C HIS A 62 10.88 12.92 -1.08
N PRO A 63 9.79 13.68 -0.83
CA PRO A 63 9.86 14.96 -0.13
C PRO A 63 10.39 14.81 1.30
N ASN A 64 10.59 15.93 2.01
CA ASN A 64 11.10 15.90 3.38
C ASN A 64 10.13 15.17 4.35
N ILE A 65 10.53 14.00 4.83
CA ILE A 65 9.75 13.14 5.73
C ILE A 65 9.40 13.83 7.04
N ALA A 66 10.35 14.53 7.65
CA ALA A 66 10.12 15.20 8.94
C ALA A 66 9.02 16.28 8.82
N GLN A 67 9.02 17.06 7.73
CA GLN A 67 7.99 18.08 7.51
C GLN A 67 6.61 17.47 7.27
N LEU A 68 6.53 16.32 6.59
CA LEU A 68 5.27 15.61 6.42
C LEU A 68 4.77 15.03 7.75
N ILE A 69 5.67 14.53 8.60
CA ILE A 69 5.30 14.06 9.95
C ILE A 69 4.79 15.22 10.83
N GLU A 70 5.41 16.40 10.74
CA GLU A 70 4.94 17.61 11.43
C GLU A 70 3.54 18.06 10.99
N GLN A 71 3.08 17.61 9.81
CA GLN A 71 1.71 17.81 9.31
C GLN A 71 0.78 16.62 9.61
N ASP A 72 1.14 15.77 10.58
CA ASP A 72 0.36 14.59 11.02
C ASP A 72 0.04 13.60 9.88
N LYS A 73 0.92 13.49 8.88
CA LYS A 73 0.77 12.54 7.76
C LYS A 73 1.22 11.14 8.18
N GLN A 74 0.42 10.13 7.85
CA GLN A 74 0.85 8.73 7.92
C GLN A 74 1.65 8.36 6.66
N LEU A 75 2.89 7.92 6.82
CA LEU A 75 3.81 7.65 5.73
C LEU A 75 4.12 6.15 5.60
N LEU A 76 3.88 5.60 4.42
CA LEU A 76 4.24 4.25 4.03
C LEU A 76 5.40 4.29 3.03
N GLY A 77 6.51 3.63 3.36
CA GLY A 77 7.67 3.55 2.48
C GLY A 77 7.53 2.40 1.48
N TYR A 78 7.79 2.68 0.20
CA TYR A 78 7.83 1.68 -0.86
C TYR A 78 8.94 0.66 -0.63
N LEU A 79 8.58 -0.61 -0.74
CA LEU A 79 9.49 -1.75 -0.71
C LEU A 79 9.03 -2.85 -1.68
N SER A 80 9.79 -3.03 -2.75
CA SER A 80 9.62 -4.17 -3.67
C SER A 80 10.16 -5.45 -3.03
N LEU A 81 9.35 -6.51 -2.97
CA LEU A 81 9.76 -7.80 -2.39
C LEU A 81 9.94 -8.92 -3.41
N GLY A 82 9.30 -8.81 -4.57
CA GLY A 82 9.45 -9.72 -5.70
C GLY A 82 10.46 -9.25 -6.75
N GLU A 83 10.98 -8.03 -6.65
CA GLU A 83 12.00 -7.48 -7.55
C GLU A 83 13.04 -6.63 -6.82
N VAL A 84 14.18 -6.42 -7.47
CA VAL A 84 15.21 -5.45 -7.09
C VAL A 84 15.60 -4.62 -8.31
N GLU A 85 15.54 -3.30 -8.16
CA GLU A 85 15.92 -2.35 -9.20
C GLU A 85 17.42 -2.05 -9.17
N GLN A 86 18.03 -1.91 -10.35
CA GLN A 86 19.46 -1.69 -10.53
C GLN A 86 20.01 -0.45 -9.81
N HIS A 87 19.17 0.56 -9.61
CA HIS A 87 19.58 1.81 -8.95
C HIS A 87 19.61 1.69 -7.41
N ARG A 88 19.05 0.61 -6.83
CA ARG A 88 19.05 0.41 -5.38
C ARG A 88 20.47 0.12 -4.91
N HIS A 89 20.87 0.73 -3.80
CA HIS A 89 22.25 0.65 -3.29
C HIS A 89 22.68 -0.80 -2.97
N TYR A 90 21.73 -1.68 -2.67
CA TYR A 90 21.95 -3.09 -2.35
C TYR A 90 21.91 -4.04 -3.56
N PHE A 91 21.68 -3.54 -4.78
CA PHE A 91 21.53 -4.37 -5.98
C PHE A 91 22.75 -5.26 -6.27
N GLU A 92 23.95 -4.68 -6.27
CA GLU A 92 25.19 -5.42 -6.60
C GLU A 92 25.51 -6.51 -5.58
N GLU A 93 25.08 -6.35 -4.34
CA GLU A 93 25.23 -7.38 -3.31
C GLU A 93 24.26 -8.55 -3.55
N VAL A 94 22.98 -8.25 -3.75
CA VAL A 94 21.95 -9.26 -4.09
C VAL A 94 22.33 -10.05 -5.35
N LYS A 95 22.92 -9.36 -6.35
CA LYS A 95 23.45 -9.99 -7.56
C LYS A 95 24.60 -10.95 -7.27
N LYS A 96 25.59 -10.53 -6.47
CA LYS A 96 26.72 -11.39 -6.06
C LYS A 96 26.27 -12.61 -5.24
N GLU A 97 25.19 -12.48 -4.50
CA GLU A 97 24.58 -13.58 -3.73
C GLU A 97 23.82 -14.59 -4.60
N GLY A 98 23.61 -14.29 -5.89
CA GLY A 98 22.89 -15.16 -6.83
C GLY A 98 21.38 -15.18 -6.59
N LEU A 99 20.82 -14.12 -6.00
CA LEU A 99 19.39 -14.02 -5.69
C LEU A 99 18.55 -13.49 -6.86
N LEU A 100 19.18 -12.78 -7.80
CA LEU A 100 18.49 -12.20 -8.96
C LEU A 100 18.13 -13.27 -10.00
N LEU A 101 16.93 -13.13 -10.56
CA LEU A 101 16.39 -13.93 -11.64
C LEU A 101 16.33 -13.07 -12.92
N GLN A 102 15.34 -13.29 -13.79
CA GLN A 102 15.19 -12.52 -15.03
C GLN A 102 14.80 -11.05 -14.78
N GLU A 103 15.17 -10.20 -15.74
CA GLU A 103 14.72 -8.80 -15.81
C GLU A 103 13.22 -8.74 -16.16
N ASN A 104 12.49 -7.80 -15.56
CA ASN A 104 11.14 -7.48 -15.93
C ASN A 104 11.11 -6.85 -17.34
N GLN A 105 10.26 -7.38 -18.22
CA GLN A 105 10.17 -6.91 -19.60
C GLN A 105 9.59 -5.50 -19.74
N TYR A 106 8.71 -5.08 -18.82
CA TYR A 106 8.05 -3.78 -18.83
C TYR A 106 8.82 -2.73 -18.05
N TRP A 107 9.58 -3.14 -17.03
CA TRP A 107 10.36 -2.26 -16.15
C TRP A 107 11.85 -2.55 -16.27
N LYS A 108 12.50 -1.90 -17.24
CA LYS A 108 13.93 -2.06 -17.50
C LYS A 108 14.77 -1.65 -16.30
N GLY A 109 15.76 -2.48 -15.98
CA GLY A 109 16.56 -2.34 -14.77
C GLY A 109 15.94 -2.97 -13.52
N SER A 110 14.72 -3.52 -13.57
CA SER A 110 14.13 -4.27 -12.45
C SER A 110 14.27 -5.77 -12.65
N PHE A 111 14.79 -6.48 -11.64
CA PHE A 111 15.09 -7.91 -11.71
C PHE A 111 14.28 -8.67 -10.66
N MET A 112 13.59 -9.73 -11.07
CA MET A 112 12.88 -10.60 -10.14
C MET A 112 13.85 -11.24 -9.13
N VAL A 113 13.39 -11.53 -7.92
CA VAL A 113 14.23 -12.12 -6.85
C VAL A 113 13.69 -13.49 -6.43
N ASP A 114 14.58 -14.44 -6.16
CA ASP A 114 14.19 -15.75 -5.60
C ASP A 114 13.85 -15.63 -4.11
N VAL A 115 12.57 -15.38 -3.83
CA VAL A 115 12.03 -15.20 -2.47
C VAL A 115 12.10 -16.46 -1.59
N ARG A 116 12.43 -17.63 -2.16
CA ARG A 116 12.62 -18.88 -1.38
C ARG A 116 13.95 -18.88 -0.63
N ASN A 117 14.91 -18.05 -1.07
CA ASN A 117 16.22 -18.04 -0.45
C ASN A 117 16.15 -17.26 0.89
N PRO A 118 16.52 -17.89 2.03
CA PRO A 118 16.42 -17.26 3.34
C PRO A 118 17.30 -16.00 3.49
N LYS A 119 18.35 -15.84 2.65
CA LYS A 119 19.13 -14.60 2.61
C LYS A 119 18.27 -13.39 2.23
N TRP A 120 17.30 -13.57 1.34
CA TRP A 120 16.40 -12.49 0.94
C TRP A 120 15.49 -12.09 2.10
N THR A 121 14.85 -13.06 2.77
CA THR A 121 14.03 -12.78 3.96
C THR A 121 14.83 -12.09 5.05
N LYS A 122 16.06 -12.56 5.31
CA LYS A 122 16.97 -11.93 6.26
C LYS A 122 17.24 -10.48 5.90
N ARG A 123 17.67 -10.21 4.67
CA ARG A 123 17.95 -8.84 4.18
C ARG A 123 16.73 -7.92 4.32
N VAL A 124 15.55 -8.40 3.92
CA VAL A 124 14.31 -7.63 4.04
C VAL A 124 14.01 -7.28 5.49
N VAL A 125 14.05 -8.28 6.38
CA VAL A 125 13.65 -8.13 7.79
C VAL A 125 14.70 -7.38 8.60
N GLU A 126 15.98 -7.65 8.41
CA GLU A 126 17.06 -7.13 9.27
C GLU A 126 17.71 -5.85 8.74
N ASP A 127 17.63 -5.59 7.43
CA ASP A 127 18.33 -4.46 6.80
C ASP A 127 17.35 -3.43 6.20
N LEU A 128 16.54 -3.85 5.21
CA LEU A 128 15.74 -2.94 4.38
C LEU A 128 14.61 -2.28 5.17
N ILE A 129 13.85 -3.06 5.95
CA ILE A 129 12.75 -2.49 6.75
C ILE A 129 13.27 -1.53 7.82
N PRO A 130 14.29 -1.87 8.64
CA PRO A 130 14.88 -0.93 9.57
C PRO A 130 15.41 0.35 8.93
N GLU A 131 16.00 0.26 7.73
CA GLU A 131 16.44 1.43 6.99
C GLU A 131 15.28 2.37 6.67
N ILE A 132 14.18 1.85 6.13
CA ILE A 132 12.98 2.63 5.82
C ILE A 132 12.40 3.25 7.10
N LEU A 133 12.21 2.46 8.16
CA LEU A 133 11.61 2.96 9.41
C LEU A 133 12.48 4.02 10.09
N ARG A 134 13.82 3.91 10.02
CA ARG A 134 14.73 4.92 10.58
C ARG A 134 14.64 6.28 9.91
N GLN A 135 14.18 6.35 8.67
CA GLN A 135 13.94 7.62 7.97
C GLN A 135 12.72 8.37 8.52
N GLY A 136 11.85 7.67 9.26
CA GLY A 136 10.66 8.23 9.88
C GLY A 136 9.36 7.63 9.36
N PHE A 137 9.38 6.82 8.29
CA PHE A 137 8.20 6.10 7.81
C PHE A 137 7.55 5.26 8.92
N GLN A 138 6.23 5.29 9.01
CA GLN A 138 5.51 4.55 10.08
C GLN A 138 5.01 3.18 9.62
N GLY A 139 4.98 2.93 8.30
CA GLY A 139 4.60 1.64 7.73
C GLY A 139 5.22 1.38 6.37
N LEU A 140 4.78 0.29 5.74
CA LEU A 140 5.33 -0.18 4.46
C LEU A 140 4.24 -0.32 3.40
N PHE A 141 4.61 0.05 2.19
CA PHE A 141 3.92 -0.33 0.97
C PHE A 141 4.75 -1.39 0.25
N ILE A 142 4.19 -2.59 0.15
CA ILE A 142 4.86 -3.78 -0.34
C ILE A 142 4.41 -4.08 -1.77
N ASP A 143 5.37 -4.15 -2.68
CA ASP A 143 5.11 -4.32 -4.11
C ASP A 143 5.68 -5.62 -4.69
N THR A 144 5.29 -5.91 -5.94
CA THR A 144 5.79 -6.98 -6.82
C THR A 144 5.59 -8.42 -6.35
N LEU A 145 4.71 -8.65 -5.36
CA LEU A 145 4.39 -10.00 -4.86
C LEU A 145 3.51 -10.85 -5.79
N ASP A 146 3.06 -10.32 -6.93
CA ASP A 146 2.51 -11.16 -8.00
C ASP A 146 3.58 -11.98 -8.73
N ASN A 147 4.85 -11.54 -8.69
CA ASN A 147 5.93 -12.20 -9.42
C ASN A 147 6.19 -13.63 -8.96
N PRO A 148 6.37 -13.92 -7.65
CA PRO A 148 6.64 -15.27 -7.20
C PRO A 148 5.59 -16.32 -7.63
N PRO A 149 4.28 -16.13 -7.41
CA PRO A 149 3.28 -17.08 -7.89
C PRO A 149 3.18 -17.10 -9.42
N HIS A 150 3.42 -15.99 -10.13
CA HIS A 150 3.44 -15.98 -11.59
C HIS A 150 4.60 -16.83 -12.15
N LEU A 151 5.79 -16.72 -11.56
CA LEU A 151 6.94 -17.56 -11.91
C LEU A 151 6.65 -19.04 -11.69
N GLU A 152 6.06 -19.37 -10.55
CA GLU A 152 5.64 -20.74 -10.24
C GLU A 152 4.61 -21.27 -11.23
N GLN A 153 3.62 -20.46 -11.63
CA GLN A 153 2.63 -20.87 -12.64
C GLN A 153 3.24 -21.09 -14.03
N THR A 154 4.20 -20.24 -14.43
CA THR A 154 4.81 -20.31 -15.77
C THR A 154 5.86 -21.42 -15.90
N ASN A 155 6.57 -21.75 -14.82
CA ASN A 155 7.47 -22.90 -14.78
C ASN A 155 7.47 -23.58 -13.39
N PRO A 156 6.47 -24.44 -13.14
CA PRO A 156 6.27 -25.07 -11.83
C PRO A 156 7.47 -25.89 -11.36
N SER A 157 8.16 -26.60 -12.26
CA SER A 157 9.31 -27.41 -11.90
C SER A 157 10.50 -26.58 -11.41
N LYS A 158 10.73 -25.41 -12.00
CA LYS A 158 11.85 -24.52 -11.64
C LYS A 158 11.54 -23.67 -10.42
N PHE A 159 10.33 -23.15 -10.34
CA PHE A 159 9.91 -22.13 -9.38
C PHE A 159 8.93 -22.63 -8.32
N ALA A 160 8.84 -23.96 -8.14
CA ALA A 160 8.06 -24.57 -7.07
C ALA A 160 8.32 -23.89 -5.72
N GLY A 161 7.24 -23.56 -5.02
CA GLY A 161 7.24 -22.94 -3.71
C GLY A 161 7.45 -21.43 -3.68
N MET A 162 7.60 -20.74 -4.81
CA MET A 162 7.79 -19.29 -4.84
C MET A 162 6.59 -18.53 -4.27
N GLY A 163 5.35 -18.95 -4.58
CA GLY A 163 4.14 -18.32 -4.02
C GLY A 163 4.04 -18.49 -2.50
N MET A 164 4.30 -19.70 -2.00
CA MET A 164 4.30 -19.96 -0.55
C MET A 164 5.44 -19.21 0.16
N ALA A 165 6.62 -19.13 -0.44
CA ALA A 165 7.73 -18.36 0.10
C ALA A 165 7.41 -16.86 0.18
N ALA A 166 6.72 -16.30 -0.81
CA ALA A 166 6.23 -14.92 -0.76
C ALA A 166 5.26 -14.69 0.40
N ALA A 167 4.30 -15.60 0.61
CA ALA A 167 3.38 -15.53 1.75
C ALA A 167 4.13 -15.63 3.10
N ASN A 168 5.11 -16.54 3.19
CA ASN A 168 5.94 -16.70 4.38
C ASN A 168 6.82 -15.48 4.66
N LEU A 169 7.29 -14.78 3.63
CA LEU A 169 8.03 -13.53 3.78
C LEU A 169 7.15 -12.46 4.46
N ILE A 170 5.89 -12.31 4.06
CA ILE A 170 4.95 -11.38 4.70
C ILE A 170 4.70 -11.76 6.16
N LYS A 171 4.52 -13.05 6.45
CA LYS A 171 4.37 -13.55 7.83
C LYS A 171 5.61 -13.26 8.68
N ALA A 172 6.80 -13.42 8.10
CA ALA A 172 8.05 -13.08 8.77
C ALA A 172 8.15 -11.57 9.06
N ILE A 173 7.73 -10.72 8.12
CA ILE A 173 7.67 -9.27 8.32
C ILE A 173 6.71 -8.93 9.46
N ARG A 174 5.47 -9.44 9.43
CA ARG A 174 4.48 -9.19 10.49
C ARG A 174 4.97 -9.67 11.86
N LEU A 175 5.64 -10.81 11.93
CA LEU A 175 6.19 -11.34 13.18
C LEU A 175 7.24 -10.42 13.80
N ASN A 176 8.12 -9.82 12.98
CA ASN A 176 9.20 -8.95 13.45
C ASN A 176 8.74 -7.50 13.63
N TYR A 177 7.70 -7.07 12.92
CA TYR A 177 7.15 -5.71 12.95
C TYR A 177 5.63 -5.74 13.20
N PRO A 178 5.17 -6.19 14.39
CA PRO A 178 3.76 -6.47 14.64
C PRO A 178 2.86 -5.23 14.58
N HIS A 179 3.42 -4.04 14.82
CA HIS A 179 2.66 -2.80 15.00
C HIS A 179 2.72 -1.82 13.83
N ILE A 180 3.56 -2.08 12.82
CA ILE A 180 3.63 -1.17 11.67
C ILE A 180 2.48 -1.49 10.69
N PRO A 181 1.87 -0.48 10.04
CA PRO A 181 0.91 -0.68 8.98
C PRO A 181 1.57 -1.32 7.75
N LEU A 182 0.98 -2.41 7.24
CA LEU A 182 1.41 -3.08 6.01
C LEU A 182 0.32 -2.95 4.94
N MET A 183 0.65 -2.29 3.83
CA MET A 183 -0.14 -2.29 2.61
C MET A 183 0.52 -3.19 1.57
N VAL A 184 -0.20 -4.19 1.07
CA VAL A 184 0.28 -5.05 -0.03
C VAL A 184 -0.40 -4.64 -1.33
N ASN A 185 0.40 -4.34 -2.36
CA ASN A 185 -0.06 -4.14 -3.71
C ASN A 185 -0.34 -5.49 -4.39
N ARG A 186 -1.58 -5.70 -4.82
CA ARG A 186 -2.04 -6.91 -5.50
C ARG A 186 -1.61 -8.19 -4.76
N GLY A 187 -0.80 -9.06 -5.38
CA GLY A 187 -0.42 -10.36 -4.82
C GLY A 187 -1.60 -11.34 -4.76
N TYR A 188 -2.57 -11.22 -5.67
CA TYR A 188 -3.87 -11.90 -5.56
C TYR A 188 -3.80 -13.41 -5.25
N PRO A 189 -2.86 -14.19 -5.82
CA PRO A 189 -2.76 -15.61 -5.50
C PRO A 189 -2.40 -15.92 -4.05
N ILE A 190 -1.69 -15.02 -3.36
CA ILE A 190 -1.20 -15.24 -1.98
C ILE A 190 -2.05 -14.53 -0.92
N LEU A 191 -2.92 -13.58 -1.29
CA LEU A 191 -3.73 -12.82 -0.35
C LEU A 191 -4.58 -13.68 0.62
N PRO A 192 -5.18 -14.81 0.21
CA PRO A 192 -5.89 -15.69 1.14
C PRO A 192 -5.00 -16.25 2.27
N ASP A 193 -3.69 -16.38 2.03
CA ASP A 193 -2.74 -16.92 3.01
C ASP A 193 -2.18 -15.87 3.96
N ILE A 194 -2.32 -14.57 3.63
CA ILE A 194 -1.72 -13.44 4.37
C ILE A 194 -2.73 -12.37 4.81
N CYS A 195 -4.02 -12.55 4.55
CA CYS A 195 -5.06 -11.54 4.84
C CYS A 195 -5.15 -11.13 6.33
N ASN A 196 -4.70 -11.98 7.25
CA ASN A 196 -4.60 -11.67 8.69
C ASN A 196 -3.25 -11.06 9.10
N ASP A 197 -2.28 -11.02 8.19
CA ASP A 197 -0.93 -10.50 8.42
C ASP A 197 -0.74 -9.08 7.86
N ILE A 198 -1.74 -8.53 7.18
CA ILE A 198 -1.70 -7.20 6.53
C ILE A 198 -2.87 -6.33 7.01
N ASP A 199 -2.65 -5.01 7.00
CA ASP A 199 -3.67 -4.03 7.42
C ASP A 199 -4.45 -3.48 6.23
N MET A 200 -3.77 -3.43 5.07
CA MET A 200 -4.26 -2.82 3.85
C MET A 200 -3.90 -3.68 2.64
N VAL A 201 -4.81 -3.73 1.67
CA VAL A 201 -4.53 -4.26 0.34
C VAL A 201 -4.84 -3.18 -0.69
N LEU A 202 -3.95 -3.03 -1.67
CA LEU A 202 -4.16 -2.17 -2.82
C LEU A 202 -4.47 -3.02 -4.05
N GLY A 203 -5.60 -2.75 -4.69
CA GLY A 203 -5.82 -3.17 -6.07
C GLY A 203 -5.27 -2.11 -7.02
N GLU A 204 -4.39 -2.51 -7.93
CA GLU A 204 -3.86 -1.65 -8.99
C GLU A 204 -4.03 -2.39 -10.32
N SER A 205 -4.11 -1.74 -11.48
CA SER A 205 -5.29 -0.91 -11.69
C SER A 205 -6.54 -1.79 -11.76
N VAL A 206 -7.63 -1.32 -11.15
CA VAL A 206 -8.84 -2.12 -10.96
C VAL A 206 -9.90 -1.74 -12.00
N TYR A 207 -10.15 -0.44 -12.16
CA TYR A 207 -11.21 0.09 -13.03
C TYR A 207 -10.67 0.85 -14.25
N ALA A 208 -9.60 1.65 -14.08
CA ALA A 208 -9.01 2.44 -15.15
C ALA A 208 -7.49 2.29 -15.19
N GLN A 209 -6.95 2.01 -16.37
CA GLN A 209 -5.57 1.57 -16.55
C GLN A 209 -4.84 2.34 -17.65
N TYR A 210 -3.52 2.33 -17.56
CA TYR A 210 -2.65 2.80 -18.64
C TYR A 210 -2.38 1.68 -19.65
N ASP A 211 -2.52 1.99 -20.92
CA ASP A 211 -2.16 1.13 -22.05
C ASP A 211 -0.74 1.50 -22.50
N PHE A 212 0.24 0.65 -22.18
CA PHE A 212 1.66 0.90 -22.49
C PHE A 212 1.96 0.90 -24.00
N ASP A 213 1.20 0.15 -24.79
CA ASP A 213 1.38 0.08 -26.25
C ASP A 213 0.86 1.36 -26.92
N LYS A 214 -0.33 1.80 -26.51
CA LYS A 214 -1.00 2.99 -27.08
C LYS A 214 -0.66 4.29 -26.38
N LYS A 215 0.03 4.22 -25.23
CA LYS A 215 0.36 5.35 -24.36
C LYS A 215 -0.85 6.22 -24.02
N THR A 216 -1.95 5.57 -23.68
CA THR A 216 -3.24 6.22 -23.38
C THR A 216 -3.93 5.52 -22.23
N TYR A 217 -5.03 6.09 -21.74
CA TYR A 217 -5.84 5.51 -20.68
C TYR A 217 -7.05 4.77 -21.25
N ARG A 218 -7.43 3.68 -20.60
CA ARG A 218 -8.63 2.92 -20.94
C ARG A 218 -9.24 2.28 -19.69
N LEU A 219 -10.51 1.91 -19.77
CA LEU A 219 -11.12 1.09 -18.73
C LEU A 219 -10.58 -0.34 -18.79
N VAL A 220 -10.50 -0.98 -17.62
CA VAL A 220 -10.24 -2.41 -17.48
C VAL A 220 -11.43 -3.19 -18.08
N GLU A 221 -11.17 -4.32 -18.73
CA GLU A 221 -12.22 -5.18 -19.28
C GLU A 221 -13.20 -5.60 -18.17
N GLU A 222 -14.51 -5.52 -18.44
CA GLU A 222 -15.55 -5.67 -17.41
C GLU A 222 -15.43 -6.98 -16.62
N LYS A 223 -15.14 -8.10 -17.29
CA LYS A 223 -14.97 -9.40 -16.63
C LYS A 223 -13.80 -9.39 -15.64
N LEU A 224 -12.66 -8.82 -16.06
CA LEU A 224 -11.48 -8.71 -15.23
C LEU A 224 -11.73 -7.76 -14.05
N TYR A 225 -12.35 -6.60 -14.28
CA TYR A 225 -12.75 -5.67 -13.23
C TYR A 225 -13.61 -6.37 -12.16
N ARG A 226 -14.68 -7.06 -12.57
CA ARG A 226 -15.56 -7.80 -11.65
C ARG A 226 -14.81 -8.90 -10.89
N GLN A 227 -13.87 -9.58 -11.54
CA GLN A 227 -13.03 -10.60 -10.89
C GLN A 227 -12.12 -9.98 -9.82
N GLN A 228 -11.43 -8.87 -10.14
CA GLN A 228 -10.55 -8.18 -9.20
C GLN A 228 -11.33 -7.64 -7.99
N VAL A 229 -12.47 -6.98 -8.23
CA VAL A 229 -13.35 -6.50 -7.15
C VAL A 229 -13.80 -7.65 -6.26
N LYS A 230 -14.18 -8.80 -6.86
CA LYS A 230 -14.59 -9.97 -6.09
C LYS A 230 -13.45 -10.53 -5.22
N ILE A 231 -12.24 -10.66 -5.77
CA ILE A 231 -11.06 -11.12 -5.02
C ILE A 231 -10.82 -10.21 -3.81
N LEU A 232 -10.76 -8.89 -4.04
CA LEU A 232 -10.47 -7.91 -2.99
C LEU A 232 -11.56 -7.89 -1.91
N THR A 233 -12.83 -7.85 -2.31
CA THR A 233 -13.96 -7.82 -1.36
C THR A 233 -14.11 -9.11 -0.57
N ASP A 234 -13.78 -10.27 -1.15
CA ASP A 234 -13.83 -11.56 -0.46
C ASP A 234 -12.81 -11.66 0.69
N LEU A 235 -11.72 -10.87 0.68
CA LEU A 235 -10.74 -10.86 1.76
C LEU A 235 -11.32 -10.37 3.09
N LYS A 236 -12.41 -9.59 3.06
CA LYS A 236 -13.16 -9.20 4.26
C LYS A 236 -13.74 -10.38 5.02
N LYS A 237 -13.94 -11.54 4.37
CA LYS A 237 -14.35 -12.79 5.02
C LYS A 237 -13.23 -13.37 5.88
N CYS A 238 -11.98 -13.20 5.46
CA CYS A 238 -10.80 -13.61 6.23
C CYS A 238 -10.48 -12.59 7.32
N ASN A 239 -10.42 -11.31 6.97
CA ASN A 239 -10.11 -10.21 7.87
C ASN A 239 -11.11 -9.05 7.67
N PRO A 240 -12.17 -8.95 8.51
CA PRO A 240 -13.16 -7.89 8.41
C PRO A 240 -12.58 -6.47 8.54
N LYS A 241 -11.44 -6.32 9.21
CA LYS A 241 -10.77 -5.03 9.44
C LYS A 241 -9.88 -4.59 8.28
N LEU A 242 -9.52 -5.49 7.35
CA LEU A 242 -8.63 -5.21 6.22
C LEU A 242 -9.16 -4.03 5.39
N LYS A 243 -8.40 -2.94 5.27
CA LYS A 243 -8.79 -1.81 4.43
C LYS A 243 -8.43 -2.10 2.96
N ILE A 244 -9.35 -1.81 2.05
CA ILE A 244 -9.15 -2.07 0.62
C ILE A 244 -9.01 -0.74 -0.10
N TYR A 245 -7.87 -0.54 -0.74
CA TYR A 245 -7.53 0.63 -1.51
C TYR A 245 -7.55 0.29 -3.00
N SER A 246 -7.75 1.29 -3.86
CA SER A 246 -7.60 1.13 -5.31
C SER A 246 -6.76 2.23 -5.92
N LEU A 247 -5.76 1.88 -6.70
CA LEU A 247 -4.95 2.80 -7.49
C LEU A 247 -5.30 2.63 -8.97
N ASP A 248 -5.90 3.64 -9.57
CA ASP A 248 -6.27 3.65 -10.98
C ASP A 248 -5.52 4.76 -11.72
N TYR A 249 -5.40 4.62 -13.04
CA TYR A 249 -4.65 5.54 -13.88
C TYR A 249 -5.56 6.27 -14.86
N TRP A 250 -5.53 7.61 -14.86
CA TRP A 250 -6.33 8.43 -15.77
C TRP A 250 -5.66 9.74 -16.16
N ASN A 251 -6.26 10.45 -17.12
CA ASN A 251 -5.83 11.79 -17.51
C ASN A 251 -6.20 12.81 -16.40
N PRO A 252 -5.24 13.53 -15.81
CA PRO A 252 -5.50 14.54 -14.77
C PRO A 252 -6.46 15.65 -15.21
N GLU A 253 -6.48 15.99 -16.51
CA GLU A 253 -7.35 17.04 -17.04
C GLU A 253 -8.83 16.61 -17.15
N ASP A 254 -9.11 15.31 -17.16
CA ASP A 254 -10.49 14.80 -17.21
C ASP A 254 -11.05 14.59 -15.79
N THR A 255 -11.30 15.71 -15.10
CA THR A 255 -11.85 15.73 -13.74
C THR A 255 -13.20 15.00 -13.63
N LYS A 256 -14.01 15.00 -14.70
CA LYS A 256 -15.27 14.24 -14.75
C LYS A 256 -15.03 12.74 -14.83
N GLY A 257 -14.03 12.30 -15.57
CA GLY A 257 -13.58 10.90 -15.60
C GLY A 257 -13.08 10.45 -14.24
N ILE A 258 -12.21 11.25 -13.62
CA ILE A 258 -11.70 10.99 -12.26
C ILE A 258 -12.85 10.85 -11.26
N ALA A 259 -13.81 11.78 -11.25
CA ALA A 259 -15.00 11.70 -10.39
C ALA A 259 -15.83 10.42 -10.59
N LYS A 260 -15.93 9.92 -11.84
CA LYS A 260 -16.61 8.64 -12.11
C LYS A 260 -15.84 7.45 -11.55
N ILE A 261 -14.52 7.43 -11.70
CA ILE A 261 -13.66 6.35 -11.18
C ILE A 261 -13.77 6.31 -9.64
N TYR A 262 -13.63 7.46 -8.97
CA TYR A 262 -13.81 7.58 -7.53
C TYR A 262 -15.17 7.04 -7.07
N LYS A 263 -16.26 7.48 -7.72
CA LYS A 263 -17.61 7.04 -7.38
C LYS A 263 -17.79 5.54 -7.55
N GLU A 264 -17.22 4.96 -8.60
CA GLU A 264 -17.33 3.53 -8.88
C GLU A 264 -16.57 2.69 -7.85
N GLN A 265 -15.35 3.08 -7.49
CA GLN A 265 -14.57 2.37 -6.48
C GLN A 265 -15.13 2.53 -5.06
N GLN A 266 -15.67 3.71 -4.72
CA GLN A 266 -16.37 3.93 -3.45
C GLN A 266 -17.62 3.05 -3.32
N ARG A 267 -18.33 2.78 -4.43
CA ARG A 267 -19.47 1.83 -4.41
C ARG A 267 -19.05 0.40 -4.08
N ASN A 268 -17.81 0.02 -4.39
CA ASN A 268 -17.24 -1.27 -3.99
C ASN A 268 -16.79 -1.28 -2.52
N GLY A 269 -16.85 -0.14 -1.82
CA GLY A 269 -16.33 0.01 -0.47
C GLY A 269 -14.80 0.19 -0.42
N PHE A 270 -14.18 0.62 -1.52
CA PHE A 270 -12.74 0.86 -1.58
C PHE A 270 -12.40 2.32 -1.27
N TYR A 271 -11.14 2.56 -0.89
CA TYR A 271 -10.53 3.88 -0.78
C TYR A 271 -9.73 4.20 -2.06
N PRO A 272 -10.30 4.92 -3.04
CA PRO A 272 -9.64 5.17 -4.31
C PRO A 272 -8.62 6.30 -4.27
N TYR A 273 -7.57 6.14 -5.08
CA TYR A 273 -6.73 7.20 -5.59
C TYR A 273 -6.59 7.01 -7.11
N VAL A 274 -6.64 8.10 -7.87
CA VAL A 274 -6.44 8.09 -9.32
C VAL A 274 -5.18 8.89 -9.60
N ALA A 275 -4.22 8.32 -10.33
CA ALA A 275 -2.92 8.92 -10.58
C ALA A 275 -2.56 8.91 -12.08
N THR A 276 -1.38 9.41 -12.41
CA THR A 276 -0.72 9.06 -13.68
C THR A 276 0.24 7.89 -13.48
N ILE A 277 0.54 7.18 -14.57
CA ILE A 277 1.34 5.94 -14.52
C ILE A 277 2.75 6.15 -13.95
N THR A 278 3.29 7.36 -14.07
CA THR A 278 4.63 7.75 -13.57
C THR A 278 4.66 8.00 -12.07
N LEU A 279 3.50 8.23 -11.44
CA LEU A 279 3.37 8.54 -10.00
C LEU A 279 4.22 9.73 -9.53
N ASP A 280 4.62 10.64 -10.43
CA ASP A 280 5.49 11.79 -10.18
C ASP A 280 4.72 13.12 -10.05
N GLN A 281 3.38 13.05 -10.03
CA GLN A 281 2.49 14.17 -9.78
C GLN A 281 1.31 13.76 -8.90
N LEU A 282 0.86 14.69 -8.07
CA LEU A 282 -0.37 14.54 -7.29
C LEU A 282 -1.57 14.90 -8.15
N VAL A 283 -2.56 14.00 -8.18
CA VAL A 283 -3.84 14.25 -8.85
C VAL A 283 -4.87 14.54 -7.75
N PRO A 284 -5.47 15.74 -7.74
CA PRO A 284 -6.45 16.10 -6.73
C PRO A 284 -7.65 15.16 -6.73
N ARG A 285 -8.11 14.81 -5.53
CA ARG A 285 -9.41 14.16 -5.35
C ARG A 285 -10.53 15.11 -5.82
N PRO A 286 -11.54 14.61 -6.56
CA PRO A 286 -12.66 15.41 -7.04
C PRO A 286 -13.68 15.76 -5.94
#